data_AF-A0A969HFB9-F1
#
_entry.id   AF-A0A969HFB9-F1
#
_cell.length_a   1.000
_cell.length_b   1.000
_cell.length_c   1.000
_cell.angle_alpha   90.00
_cell.angle_beta   90.00
_cell.angle_gamma   90.00
#
_symmetry.space_group_name_H-M   'P 1'
#
loop_
_entity.id
_entity.type
_entity.pdbx_description
1 polymer ?
#
loop_
_entity_poly.entity_id
_entity_poly.type
_entity_poly.pdbx_seq_one_letter_code
_entity_poly.pdbx_strand_id
1 'polypeptide(L)'
;SSAVFILSHVGFRFLGASFLVAQEGGDPWQPFASAVATLWAGLSPGAQTVGWHVCWWIALGLILAFLPYFPYTKHAHLFIGPFNFMTRPQRRALGVLDPIDFNNESIEQFGVARLTDLPQTHIVDAFACIMCNRCQDVCPAYTTGKELSPSALEVNKRYHIWDDMTGLAAGKEDPLTLLEYAISESAVWACTSCGACVEVCPVGNEPMFDILNIRRDQVLMNSSFPHELKAAFTGMERNANPWQMTSDRLEWAKSLPFKVSTVEENPDFDLLYWVGCAGAFDPSAQAIARAIATVLNAAGVNFAVLGNNESCTGDVARRAGNEYLFFEMAQANIELLNSVGADQKRIVASCPHCLHTIGQEYADFGGNYTVLHHTQLLTELIGSGKIKLSPSLDGRVTFHDPCYLGRHNGIYDSPREALAQAGLILLEMNRSKSNSFCCGAGGAQMWKEEEHGAQAVNENRYAEAKATGADTLAVGCPFCARMLNDANTQAGNPMKVKDVAEIVAEAIR
;
A
#
# COMPACT_ATOMS: atom_id res chain seq x y z
N SER A 1 0.12 -34.45 13.16
CA SER A 1 -0.61 -33.16 13.13
C SER A 1 -0.62 -32.54 14.53
N SER A 2 -0.75 -31.21 14.64
CA SER A 2 -0.78 -30.53 15.95
C SER A 2 -1.95 -31.00 16.82
N ALA A 3 -3.08 -31.40 16.23
CA ALA A 3 -4.21 -31.96 16.95
C ALA A 3 -3.87 -33.28 17.66
N VAL A 4 -3.16 -34.20 16.99
CA VAL A 4 -2.72 -35.46 17.60
C VAL A 4 -1.74 -35.21 18.75
N PHE A 5 -0.82 -34.25 18.60
CA PHE A 5 0.08 -33.85 19.68
C PHE A 5 -0.69 -33.31 20.88
N ILE A 6 -1.61 -32.37 20.69
CA ILE A 6 -2.42 -31.77 21.77
C ILE A 6 -3.24 -32.86 22.47
N LEU A 7 -3.97 -33.68 21.71
CA LEU A 7 -4.79 -34.75 22.27
C LEU A 7 -3.96 -35.78 23.03
N SER A 8 -2.81 -36.20 22.48
CA SER A 8 -1.92 -37.15 23.14
C SER A 8 -1.30 -36.55 24.40
N HIS A 9 -0.73 -35.35 24.32
CA HIS A 9 -0.06 -34.71 25.44
C HIS A 9 -1.03 -34.43 26.60
N VAL A 10 -2.17 -33.79 26.29
CA VAL A 10 -3.22 -33.51 27.29
C VAL A 10 -3.82 -34.82 27.81
N GLY A 11 -4.05 -35.80 26.94
CA GLY A 11 -4.57 -37.12 27.31
C GLY A 11 -3.67 -37.87 28.29
N PHE A 12 -2.36 -37.94 28.03
CA PHE A 12 -1.41 -38.58 28.96
C PHE A 12 -1.24 -37.79 30.25
N ARG A 13 -1.29 -36.45 30.22
CA ARG A 13 -1.34 -35.64 31.46
C ARG A 13 -2.57 -35.97 32.30
N PHE A 14 -3.73 -36.05 31.66
CA PHE A 14 -5.00 -36.38 32.29
C PHE A 14 -5.02 -37.81 32.86
N LEU A 15 -4.58 -38.80 32.07
CA LEU A 15 -4.49 -40.19 32.53
C LEU A 15 -3.50 -40.33 33.68
N GLY A 16 -2.33 -39.68 33.62
CA GLY A 16 -1.37 -39.64 34.71
C GLY A 16 -1.97 -39.07 36.00
N ALA A 17 -2.75 -37.99 35.91
CA ALA A 17 -3.48 -37.44 37.04
C ALA A 17 -4.49 -38.44 37.62
N SER A 18 -5.21 -39.20 36.78
CA SER A 18 -6.15 -40.22 37.26
C SER A 18 -5.48 -41.38 38.01
N PHE A 19 -4.25 -41.77 37.65
CA PHE A 19 -3.48 -42.76 38.41
C PHE A 19 -3.05 -42.22 39.79
N LEU A 20 -2.67 -40.94 39.87
CA LEU A 20 -2.31 -40.30 41.13
C LEU A 20 -3.52 -40.15 42.07
N VAL A 21 -4.67 -39.71 41.53
CA VAL A 21 -5.92 -39.63 42.29
C VAL A 21 -6.39 -41.02 42.78
N ALA A 22 -6.16 -42.08 42.01
CA ALA A 22 -6.44 -43.44 42.45
C ALA A 22 -5.59 -43.90 43.65
N GLN A 23 -4.40 -43.32 43.84
CA GLN A 23 -3.52 -43.59 44.98
C GLN A 23 -3.88 -42.77 46.22
N GLU A 24 -4.13 -41.48 46.03
CA GLU A 24 -4.30 -40.51 47.13
C GLU A 24 -5.74 -40.41 47.65
N GLY A 25 -6.71 -40.94 46.89
CA GLY A 25 -8.13 -40.78 47.15
C GLY A 25 -8.71 -39.61 46.35
N GLY A 26 -10.01 -39.69 46.02
CA GLY A 26 -10.68 -38.77 45.09
C GLY A 26 -10.43 -37.28 45.37
N ASP A 27 -10.17 -36.51 44.31
CA ASP A 27 -9.96 -35.07 44.37
C ASP A 27 -11.17 -34.31 43.78
N PRO A 28 -11.92 -33.53 44.60
CA PRO A 28 -13.04 -32.71 44.15
C PRO A 28 -12.66 -31.64 43.11
N TRP A 29 -11.40 -31.20 43.08
CA TRP A 29 -10.89 -30.20 42.14
C TRP A 29 -10.46 -30.83 40.80
N GLN A 30 -10.42 -32.16 40.70
CA GLN A 30 -10.11 -32.90 39.48
C GLN A 30 -11.24 -33.90 39.13
N PRO A 31 -12.50 -33.45 38.95
CA PRO A 31 -13.67 -34.33 38.91
C PRO A 31 -13.60 -35.39 37.79
N PHE A 32 -13.05 -35.04 36.63
CA PHE A 32 -12.91 -35.98 35.52
C PHE A 32 -11.78 -36.99 35.75
N ALA A 33 -10.66 -36.57 36.35
CA ALA A 33 -9.58 -37.50 36.69
C ALA A 33 -10.03 -38.44 37.81
N SER A 34 -10.77 -37.93 38.79
CA SER A 34 -11.44 -38.71 39.85
C SER A 34 -12.44 -39.72 39.30
N ALA A 35 -13.22 -39.35 38.28
CA ALA A 35 -14.13 -40.30 37.63
C ALA A 35 -13.35 -41.44 36.94
N VAL A 36 -12.29 -41.12 36.19
CA VAL A 36 -11.45 -42.12 35.51
C VAL A 36 -10.60 -42.94 36.49
N ALA A 37 -10.22 -42.38 37.64
CA ALA A 37 -9.46 -43.05 38.69
C ALA A 37 -10.13 -44.34 39.18
N THR A 38 -11.47 -44.41 39.12
CA THR A 38 -12.24 -45.61 39.47
C THR A 38 -11.87 -46.83 38.62
N LEU A 39 -11.42 -46.63 37.38
CA LEU A 39 -10.95 -47.71 36.50
C LEU A 39 -9.63 -48.33 36.98
N TRP A 40 -8.85 -47.59 37.78
CA TRP A 40 -7.54 -48.01 38.29
C TRP A 40 -7.58 -48.51 39.74
N ALA A 41 -8.74 -48.42 40.41
CA ALA A 41 -8.89 -48.74 41.83
C ALA A 41 -8.56 -50.21 42.18
N GLY A 42 -8.69 -51.14 41.22
CA GLY A 42 -8.34 -52.55 41.39
C GLY A 42 -6.85 -52.88 41.16
N LEU A 43 -6.04 -51.91 40.74
CA LEU A 43 -4.61 -52.11 40.52
C LEU A 43 -3.83 -52.00 41.83
N SER A 44 -2.70 -52.69 41.93
CA SER A 44 -1.81 -52.52 43.07
C SER A 44 -1.23 -51.11 43.11
N PRO A 45 -0.87 -50.57 44.30
CA PRO A 45 -0.26 -49.24 44.40
C PRO A 45 0.98 -49.09 43.49
N GLY A 46 1.82 -50.13 43.40
CA GLY A 46 2.96 -50.15 42.49
C GLY A 46 2.58 -50.06 41.01
N ALA A 47 1.51 -50.75 40.59
CA ALA A 47 1.01 -50.65 39.21
C ALA A 47 0.45 -49.26 38.89
N GLN A 48 -0.23 -48.63 39.84
CA GLN A 48 -0.69 -47.25 39.70
C GLN A 48 0.49 -46.27 39.59
N THR A 49 1.57 -46.46 40.37
CA THR A 49 2.79 -45.62 40.29
C THR A 49 3.45 -45.75 38.94
N VAL A 50 3.55 -46.99 38.42
CA VAL A 50 4.07 -47.24 37.07
C VAL A 50 3.20 -46.56 36.01
N GLY A 51 1.87 -46.67 36.10
CA GLY A 51 0.93 -46.02 35.19
C GLY A 51 1.10 -44.50 35.16
N TRP A 52 1.23 -43.88 36.34
CA TRP A 52 1.53 -42.45 36.46
C TRP A 52 2.87 -42.08 35.79
N HIS A 53 3.96 -42.80 36.10
CA HIS A 53 5.27 -42.52 35.53
C HIS A 53 5.31 -42.69 34.01
N VAL A 54 4.65 -43.72 33.47
CA VAL A 54 4.55 -43.94 32.02
C VAL A 54 3.82 -42.76 31.37
N CYS A 55 2.67 -42.35 31.92
CA CYS A 55 1.93 -41.20 31.43
C CYS A 55 2.76 -39.91 31.49
N TRP A 56 3.48 -39.69 32.58
CA TRP A 56 4.36 -38.53 32.76
C TRP A 56 5.50 -38.50 31.74
N TRP A 57 6.22 -39.62 31.57
CA TRP A 57 7.31 -39.72 30.60
C TRP A 57 6.84 -39.59 29.16
N ILE A 58 5.68 -40.16 28.80
CA ILE A 58 5.11 -39.97 27.47
C ILE A 58 4.72 -38.50 27.26
N ALA A 59 4.05 -37.86 28.22
CA ALA A 59 3.69 -36.44 28.10
C ALA A 59 4.93 -35.54 27.94
N LEU A 60 5.99 -35.78 28.72
CA LEU A 60 7.27 -35.05 28.60
C LEU A 60 7.97 -35.35 27.26
N GLY A 61 8.05 -36.62 26.88
CA GLY A 61 8.65 -37.06 25.62
C GLY A 61 7.94 -36.45 24.41
N LEU A 62 6.61 -36.32 24.47
CA LEU A 62 5.83 -35.63 23.44
C LEU A 62 6.24 -34.15 23.33
N ILE A 63 6.41 -33.41 24.43
CA ILE A 63 6.89 -32.01 24.39
C ILE A 63 8.28 -31.96 23.75
N LEU A 64 9.20 -32.81 24.20
CA LEU A 64 10.58 -32.84 23.69
C LEU A 64 10.61 -33.20 22.19
N ALA A 65 9.73 -34.07 21.72
CA ALA A 65 9.57 -34.40 20.31
C ALA A 65 8.90 -33.27 19.51
N PHE A 66 8.03 -32.47 20.14
CA PHE A 66 7.36 -31.34 19.50
C PHE A 66 8.27 -30.13 19.32
N LEU A 67 9.24 -29.92 20.21
CA LEU A 67 10.21 -28.81 20.12
C LEU A 67 10.92 -28.72 18.76
N PRO A 68 11.57 -29.78 18.22
CA PRO A 68 12.20 -29.72 16.90
C PRO A 68 11.19 -29.65 15.75
N TYR A 69 9.94 -30.08 15.96
CA TYR A 69 8.89 -29.96 14.95
C TYR A 69 8.32 -28.53 14.87
N PHE A 70 8.39 -27.76 15.96
CA PHE A 70 7.79 -26.44 16.10
C PHE A 70 8.15 -25.46 14.95
N PRO A 71 9.43 -25.31 14.53
CA PRO A 71 9.82 -24.39 13.45
C PRO A 71 9.27 -24.77 12.07
N TYR A 72 8.93 -26.05 11.87
CA TYR A 72 8.35 -26.58 10.63
C TYR A 72 6.82 -26.52 10.62
N THR A 73 6.23 -25.69 11.49
CA THR A 73 4.78 -25.51 11.56
C THR A 73 4.40 -24.04 11.61
N LYS A 74 3.10 -23.76 11.48
CA LYS A 74 2.53 -22.43 11.69
C LYS A 74 2.83 -21.82 13.07
N HIS A 75 3.28 -22.61 14.05
CA HIS A 75 3.62 -22.08 15.37
C HIS A 75 4.90 -21.24 15.35
N ALA A 76 5.78 -21.39 14.34
CA ALA A 76 6.95 -20.54 14.14
C ALA A 76 6.59 -19.04 14.21
N HIS A 77 5.40 -18.68 13.72
CA HIS A 77 4.81 -17.35 13.84
C HIS A 77 4.88 -16.74 15.26
N LEU A 78 4.72 -17.54 16.31
CA LEU A 78 4.70 -17.03 17.70
C LEU A 78 6.03 -16.39 18.10
N PHE A 79 7.14 -16.86 17.51
CA PHE A 79 8.47 -16.28 17.75
C PHE A 79 8.87 -15.32 16.64
N ILE A 80 8.60 -15.68 15.38
CA ILE A 80 9.04 -14.89 14.23
C ILE A 80 8.18 -13.64 14.02
N GLY A 81 6.89 -13.65 14.37
CA GLY A 81 5.99 -12.51 14.21
C GLY A 81 6.47 -11.26 14.97
N PRO A 82 6.73 -11.34 16.30
CA PRO A 82 7.31 -10.22 17.04
C PRO A 82 8.69 -9.82 16.53
N PHE A 83 9.55 -10.79 16.19
CA PHE A 83 10.88 -10.51 15.64
C PHE A 83 10.78 -9.70 14.34
N ASN A 84 9.96 -10.15 13.40
CA ASN A 84 9.74 -9.51 12.11
C ASN A 84 9.24 -8.07 12.27
N PHE A 85 8.26 -7.86 13.15
CA PHE A 85 7.75 -6.52 13.42
C PHE A 85 8.83 -5.59 14.01
N MET A 86 9.70 -6.10 14.87
CA MET A 86 10.79 -5.31 15.48
C MET A 86 11.94 -5.05 14.50
N THR A 87 12.21 -5.97 13.57
CA THR A 87 13.31 -5.88 12.60
C THR A 87 12.86 -5.32 11.25
N ARG A 88 11.58 -4.96 11.09
CA ARG A 88 11.07 -4.40 9.84
C ARG A 88 11.87 -3.14 9.45
N PRO A 89 12.18 -2.94 8.16
CA PRO A 89 12.88 -1.76 7.71
C PRO A 89 12.13 -0.48 8.11
N GLN A 90 12.87 0.52 8.60
CA GLN A 90 12.31 1.85 8.84
C GLN A 90 12.20 2.58 7.49
N ARG A 91 10.98 2.96 7.10
CA ARG A 91 10.71 3.69 5.87
C ARG A 91 10.23 5.10 6.19
N ARG A 92 10.63 6.07 5.36
CA ARG A 92 10.22 7.49 5.49
C ARG A 92 8.71 7.66 5.32
N ALA A 93 8.13 6.84 4.45
CA ALA A 93 6.70 6.73 4.18
C ALA A 93 6.38 5.33 3.68
N LEU A 94 5.15 4.84 3.89
CA LEU A 94 4.71 3.59 3.27
C LEU A 94 4.76 3.77 1.74
N GLY A 95 5.25 2.77 0.99
CA GLY A 95 5.35 2.80 -0.48
C GLY A 95 6.68 3.31 -1.07
N VAL A 96 7.58 3.86 -0.24
CA VAL A 96 8.95 4.19 -0.67
C VAL A 96 9.69 2.89 -0.98
N LEU A 97 10.03 2.69 -2.25
CA LEU A 97 10.85 1.55 -2.67
C LEU A 97 12.32 1.84 -2.44
N ASP A 98 13.09 0.81 -2.11
CA ASP A 98 14.54 0.91 -2.01
C ASP A 98 15.14 1.26 -3.38
N PRO A 99 16.10 2.21 -3.46
CA PRO A 99 16.72 2.61 -4.72
C PRO A 99 17.62 1.50 -5.27
N ILE A 100 17.74 1.44 -6.60
CA ILE A 100 18.74 0.62 -7.28
C ILE A 100 19.93 1.51 -7.62
N ASP A 101 21.13 1.10 -7.22
CA ASP A 101 22.37 1.78 -7.61
C ASP A 101 22.86 1.27 -8.96
N PHE A 102 22.46 1.95 -10.03
CA PHE A 102 22.87 1.63 -11.40
C PHE A 102 24.37 1.84 -11.67
N ASN A 103 25.12 2.50 -10.78
CA ASN A 103 26.57 2.66 -10.94
C ASN A 103 27.34 1.50 -10.32
N ASN A 104 26.67 0.61 -9.58
CA ASN A 104 27.30 -0.55 -8.97
C ASN A 104 27.36 -1.73 -9.96
N GLU A 105 28.52 -1.90 -10.59
CA GLU A 105 28.79 -2.99 -11.55
C GLU A 105 28.73 -4.40 -10.93
N SER A 106 28.67 -4.53 -9.60
CA SER A 106 28.50 -5.83 -8.94
C SER A 106 27.05 -6.31 -8.88
N ILE A 107 26.07 -5.47 -9.25
CA ILE A 107 24.67 -5.86 -9.30
C ILE A 107 24.40 -6.62 -10.61
N GLU A 108 24.18 -7.93 -10.49
CA GLU A 108 23.84 -8.80 -11.62
C GLU A 108 22.33 -9.02 -11.79
N GLN A 109 21.54 -8.67 -10.77
CA GLN A 109 20.09 -8.87 -10.72
C GLN A 109 19.39 -7.57 -10.27
N PHE A 110 18.53 -7.02 -11.12
CA PHE A 110 17.66 -5.91 -10.75
C PHE A 110 16.27 -6.43 -10.39
N GLY A 111 15.74 -6.05 -9.23
CA GLY A 111 14.48 -6.61 -8.71
C GLY A 111 14.66 -8.04 -8.18
N VAL A 112 13.58 -8.82 -8.18
CA VAL A 112 13.55 -10.14 -7.54
C VAL A 112 12.93 -11.16 -8.51
N ALA A 113 13.75 -12.12 -8.96
CA ALA A 113 13.28 -13.26 -9.74
C ALA A 113 13.04 -14.49 -8.84
N ARG A 114 13.92 -14.71 -7.87
CA ARG A 114 13.98 -15.90 -7.00
C ARG A 114 13.89 -15.54 -5.52
N LEU A 115 13.71 -16.57 -4.69
CA LEU A 115 13.68 -16.41 -3.23
C LEU A 115 14.96 -15.74 -2.70
N THR A 116 16.12 -16.07 -3.25
CA THR A 116 17.43 -15.57 -2.82
C THR A 116 17.66 -14.10 -3.14
N ASP A 117 16.89 -13.54 -4.07
CA ASP A 117 17.00 -12.13 -4.45
C ASP A 117 16.21 -11.23 -3.48
N LEU A 118 15.31 -11.82 -2.67
CA LEU A 118 14.52 -11.09 -1.69
C LEU A 118 15.41 -10.52 -0.57
N PRO A 119 15.07 -9.32 -0.05
CA PRO A 119 15.62 -8.89 1.23
C PRO A 119 15.38 -9.94 2.31
N GLN A 120 16.36 -10.13 3.20
CA GLN A 120 16.25 -11.14 4.27
C GLN A 120 14.98 -10.97 5.12
N THR A 121 14.55 -9.72 5.36
CA THR A 121 13.30 -9.41 6.06
C THR A 121 12.07 -9.98 5.35
N HIS A 122 12.05 -10.00 4.02
CA HIS A 122 10.92 -10.51 3.24
C HIS A 122 10.91 -12.05 3.13
N ILE A 123 12.06 -12.70 3.35
CA ILE A 123 12.13 -14.15 3.59
C ILE A 123 11.57 -14.47 4.98
N VAL A 124 11.85 -13.63 5.99
CA VAL A 124 11.31 -13.76 7.36
C VAL A 124 9.80 -13.55 7.39
N ASP A 125 9.24 -12.66 6.56
CA ASP A 125 7.80 -12.47 6.38
C ASP A 125 7.07 -13.79 6.13
N ALA A 126 7.68 -14.65 5.32
CA ALA A 126 7.14 -15.96 4.99
C ALA A 126 6.96 -16.82 6.23
N PHE A 127 7.75 -16.67 7.30
CA PHE A 127 7.60 -17.37 8.58
C PHE A 127 6.80 -16.57 9.62
N ALA A 128 6.82 -15.24 9.51
CA ALA A 128 6.00 -14.35 10.32
C ALA A 128 4.52 -14.44 9.97
N CYS A 129 4.12 -14.92 8.80
CA CYS A 129 2.69 -15.07 8.46
C CYS A 129 1.96 -16.11 9.36
N ILE A 130 0.75 -15.84 9.85
CA ILE A 130 -0.08 -16.88 10.51
C ILE A 130 -1.17 -17.45 9.60
N MET A 131 -1.23 -16.99 8.35
CA MET A 131 -2.25 -17.38 7.37
C MET A 131 -3.66 -16.95 7.82
N CYS A 132 -3.77 -15.75 8.42
CA CYS A 132 -5.05 -15.18 8.88
C CYS A 132 -5.86 -14.51 7.76
N ASN A 133 -5.29 -14.35 6.57
CA ASN A 133 -5.90 -13.75 5.38
C ASN A 133 -6.34 -12.27 5.50
N ARG A 134 -6.02 -11.55 6.57
CA ARG A 134 -6.36 -10.12 6.69
C ARG A 134 -5.86 -9.27 5.51
N CYS A 135 -4.63 -9.50 5.06
CA CYS A 135 -4.04 -8.80 3.92
C CYS A 135 -4.74 -9.14 2.58
N GLN A 136 -5.33 -10.32 2.48
CA GLN A 136 -6.14 -10.76 1.34
C GLN A 136 -7.52 -10.10 1.38
N ASP A 137 -8.17 -10.08 2.54
CA ASP A 137 -9.53 -9.53 2.71
C ASP A 137 -9.62 -8.02 2.46
N VAL A 138 -8.51 -7.30 2.63
CA VAL A 138 -8.43 -5.86 2.31
C VAL A 138 -7.86 -5.58 0.92
N CYS A 139 -7.38 -6.61 0.20
CA CYS A 139 -6.76 -6.42 -1.11
C CYS A 139 -7.86 -6.07 -2.14
N PRO A 140 -7.73 -4.93 -2.85
CA PRO A 140 -8.74 -4.53 -3.83
C PRO A 140 -8.82 -5.52 -5.01
N ALA A 141 -7.70 -6.11 -5.39
CA ALA A 141 -7.68 -7.10 -6.45
C ALA A 141 -8.40 -8.39 -6.04
N TYR A 142 -8.05 -8.96 -4.88
CA TYR A 142 -8.67 -10.19 -4.38
C TYR A 142 -10.19 -10.04 -4.19
N THR A 143 -10.61 -8.97 -3.50
CA THR A 143 -12.03 -8.74 -3.16
C THR A 143 -12.91 -8.48 -4.38
N THR A 144 -12.31 -8.10 -5.51
CA THR A 144 -13.00 -7.95 -6.81
C THR A 144 -12.84 -9.16 -7.71
N GLY A 145 -12.36 -10.29 -7.18
CA GLY A 145 -12.32 -11.59 -7.86
C GLY A 145 -11.11 -11.82 -8.75
N LYS A 146 -10.05 -11.00 -8.63
CA LYS A 146 -8.79 -11.22 -9.36
C LYS A 146 -7.90 -12.22 -8.62
N GLU A 147 -6.90 -12.74 -9.32
CA GLU A 147 -6.02 -13.80 -8.81
C GLU A 147 -5.14 -13.37 -7.62
N LEU A 148 -4.83 -12.09 -7.47
CA LEU A 148 -3.89 -11.60 -6.47
C LEU A 148 -4.36 -11.86 -5.03
N SER A 149 -3.64 -12.72 -4.31
CA SER A 149 -3.71 -12.83 -2.85
C SER A 149 -2.33 -12.56 -2.21
N PRO A 150 -2.18 -11.44 -1.46
CA PRO A 150 -0.97 -11.18 -0.69
C PRO A 150 -0.71 -12.24 0.40
N SER A 151 -1.76 -12.90 0.90
CA SER A 151 -1.63 -13.99 1.88
C SER A 151 -1.05 -15.23 1.23
N ALA A 152 -1.53 -15.59 0.03
CA ALA A 152 -1.04 -16.75 -0.71
C ALA A 152 0.45 -16.60 -1.07
N LEU A 153 0.91 -15.41 -1.45
CA LEU A 153 2.33 -15.15 -1.70
C LEU A 153 3.21 -15.56 -0.50
N GLU A 154 2.86 -15.11 0.70
CA GLU A 154 3.62 -15.45 1.93
C GLU A 154 3.54 -16.95 2.28
N VAL A 155 2.36 -17.54 2.08
CA VAL A 155 2.13 -18.97 2.33
C VAL A 155 2.96 -19.82 1.37
N ASN A 156 2.97 -19.49 0.08
CA ASN A 156 3.67 -20.23 -0.95
C ASN A 156 5.18 -20.12 -0.78
N LYS A 157 5.72 -18.92 -0.47
CA LYS A 157 7.12 -18.74 -0.05
C LYS A 157 7.50 -19.70 1.09
N ARG A 158 6.67 -19.78 2.13
CA ARG A 158 6.94 -20.67 3.28
C ARG A 158 7.02 -22.14 2.88
N TYR A 159 6.06 -22.63 2.11
CA TYR A 159 6.02 -24.04 1.73
C TYR A 159 7.23 -24.41 0.86
N HIS A 160 7.59 -23.57 -0.10
CA HIS A 160 8.80 -23.77 -0.91
C HIS A 160 10.07 -23.80 -0.05
N ILE A 161 10.20 -22.90 0.93
CA ILE A 161 11.34 -22.92 1.86
C ILE A 161 11.35 -24.22 2.68
N TRP A 162 10.19 -24.72 3.11
CA TRP A 162 10.12 -25.98 3.86
C TRP A 162 10.47 -27.22 3.03
N ASP A 163 10.14 -27.23 1.74
CA ASP A 163 10.39 -28.38 0.86
C ASP A 163 11.90 -28.67 0.69
N ASP A 164 12.76 -27.64 0.72
CA ASP A 164 14.22 -27.81 0.66
C ASP A 164 14.99 -26.87 1.61
N MET A 165 14.52 -26.73 2.85
CA MET A 165 15.12 -25.81 3.83
C MET A 165 16.61 -26.05 4.04
N THR A 166 17.01 -27.32 4.15
CA THR A 166 18.41 -27.69 4.38
C THR A 166 19.29 -27.38 3.18
N GLY A 167 18.80 -27.63 1.95
CA GLY A 167 19.52 -27.31 0.73
C GLY A 167 19.70 -25.80 0.56
N LEU A 168 18.60 -25.05 0.68
CA LEU A 168 18.62 -23.58 0.61
C LEU A 168 19.54 -22.98 1.67
N ALA A 169 19.49 -23.47 2.92
CA ALA A 169 20.37 -23.01 3.99
C ALA A 169 21.86 -23.38 3.75
N ALA A 170 22.13 -24.44 2.99
CA ALA A 170 23.48 -24.83 2.58
C ALA A 170 23.99 -24.06 1.33
N GLY A 171 23.20 -23.10 0.82
CA GLY A 171 23.56 -22.31 -0.37
C GLY A 171 23.29 -23.04 -1.69
N LYS A 172 22.44 -24.06 -1.69
CA LYS A 172 21.96 -24.67 -2.94
C LYS A 172 21.17 -23.62 -3.73
N GLU A 173 21.44 -23.55 -5.03
CA GLU A 173 20.71 -22.68 -5.94
C GLU A 173 19.22 -23.07 -6.00
N ASP A 174 18.34 -22.07 -5.95
CA ASP A 174 16.89 -22.24 -6.11
C ASP A 174 16.56 -22.27 -7.61
N PRO A 175 16.12 -23.42 -8.15
CA PRO A 175 15.85 -23.53 -9.59
C PRO A 175 14.56 -22.82 -10.01
N LEU A 176 13.65 -22.49 -9.07
CA LEU A 176 12.36 -21.91 -9.38
C LEU A 176 12.34 -20.40 -9.11
N THR A 177 11.69 -19.67 -10.01
CA THR A 177 11.35 -18.27 -9.82
C THR A 177 10.09 -18.12 -8.97
N LEU A 178 9.90 -16.93 -8.37
CA LEU A 178 8.68 -16.61 -7.62
C LEU A 178 7.43 -16.68 -8.52
N LEU A 179 7.55 -16.45 -9.82
CA LEU A 179 6.45 -16.57 -10.77
C LEU A 179 6.01 -18.01 -11.03
N GLU A 180 6.89 -18.99 -10.81
CA GLU A 180 6.59 -20.40 -11.05
C GLU A 180 5.85 -21.06 -9.88
N TYR A 181 6.10 -20.62 -8.64
CA TYR A 181 5.52 -21.27 -7.46
C TYR A 181 4.79 -20.33 -6.48
N ALA A 182 5.17 -19.05 -6.42
CA ALA A 182 4.70 -18.15 -5.36
C ALA A 182 3.49 -17.30 -5.76
N ILE A 183 3.51 -16.74 -6.98
CA ILE A 183 2.50 -15.80 -7.46
C ILE A 183 2.40 -15.83 -9.00
N SER A 184 1.20 -15.73 -9.58
CA SER A 184 1.03 -15.67 -11.03
C SER A 184 1.39 -14.30 -11.60
N GLU A 185 1.70 -14.25 -12.90
CA GLU A 185 1.91 -12.99 -13.62
C GLU A 185 0.69 -12.06 -13.53
N SER A 186 -0.53 -12.59 -13.72
CA SER A 186 -1.76 -11.80 -13.58
C SER A 186 -1.90 -11.23 -12.16
N ALA A 187 -1.57 -12.01 -11.12
CA ALA A 187 -1.58 -11.51 -9.75
C ALA A 187 -0.54 -10.39 -9.53
N VAL A 188 0.66 -10.49 -10.10
CA VAL A 188 1.67 -9.42 -10.05
C VAL A 188 1.13 -8.14 -10.67
N TRP A 189 0.50 -8.22 -11.84
CA TRP A 189 -0.02 -7.06 -12.56
C TRP A 189 -1.39 -6.57 -12.07
N ALA A 190 -2.07 -7.30 -11.19
CA ALA A 190 -3.28 -6.84 -10.50
C ALA A 190 -2.99 -5.89 -9.30
N CYS A 191 -1.75 -5.85 -8.81
CA CYS A 191 -1.40 -5.03 -7.65
C CYS A 191 -1.50 -3.53 -7.96
N THR A 192 -2.30 -2.81 -7.17
CA THR A 192 -2.50 -1.35 -7.30
C THR A 192 -1.51 -0.52 -6.49
N SER A 193 -0.51 -1.16 -5.87
CA SER A 193 0.47 -0.56 -4.95
C SER A 193 -0.13 0.30 -3.82
N CYS A 194 -1.37 0.02 -3.41
CA CYS A 194 -2.11 0.88 -2.49
C CYS A 194 -1.75 0.70 -1.01
N GLY A 195 -0.89 -0.27 -0.66
CA GLY A 195 -0.40 -0.48 0.71
C GLY A 195 -1.37 -1.13 1.71
N ALA A 196 -2.62 -1.45 1.34
CA ALA A 196 -3.61 -1.97 2.28
C ALA A 196 -3.17 -3.28 2.98
N CYS A 197 -2.51 -4.18 2.23
CA CYS A 197 -2.01 -5.45 2.75
C CYS A 197 -0.90 -5.29 3.79
N VAL A 198 -0.06 -4.25 3.64
CA VAL A 198 1.03 -3.92 4.56
C VAL A 198 0.47 -3.26 5.81
N GLU A 199 -0.43 -2.29 5.64
CA GLU A 199 -1.05 -1.53 6.74
C GLU A 199 -1.83 -2.43 7.71
N VAL A 200 -2.55 -3.44 7.20
CA VAL A 200 -3.39 -4.32 8.04
C VAL A 200 -2.59 -5.43 8.76
N CYS A 201 -1.33 -5.65 8.38
CA CYS A 201 -0.56 -6.78 8.86
C CYS A 201 -0.02 -6.55 10.28
N PRO A 202 -0.45 -7.31 11.30
CA PRO A 202 -0.04 -7.07 12.69
C PRO A 202 1.42 -7.46 12.98
N VAL A 203 2.04 -8.22 12.09
CA VAL A 203 3.41 -8.72 12.20
C VAL A 203 4.36 -8.10 11.18
N GLY A 204 3.89 -7.06 10.47
CA GLY A 204 4.74 -6.23 9.63
C GLY A 204 5.14 -6.83 8.28
N ASN A 205 4.47 -7.87 7.78
CA ASN A 205 4.76 -8.41 6.44
C ASN A 205 4.55 -7.36 5.34
N GLU A 206 5.40 -7.39 4.33
CA GLU A 206 5.52 -6.40 3.27
C GLU A 206 5.26 -6.97 1.84
N PRO A 207 4.20 -7.78 1.59
CA PRO A 207 4.02 -8.49 0.31
C PRO A 207 3.83 -7.58 -0.91
N MET A 208 3.41 -6.33 -0.70
CA MET A 208 3.36 -5.33 -1.77
C MET A 208 4.74 -5.08 -2.38
N PHE A 209 5.78 -5.03 -1.55
CA PHE A 209 7.15 -4.72 -1.98
C PHE A 209 7.76 -5.88 -2.75
N ASP A 210 7.46 -7.13 -2.36
CA ASP A 210 7.82 -8.32 -3.16
C ASP A 210 7.26 -8.21 -4.58
N ILE A 211 5.97 -7.89 -4.70
CA ILE A 211 5.30 -7.76 -6.01
C ILE A 211 5.96 -6.66 -6.85
N LEU A 212 6.28 -5.51 -6.23
CA LEU A 212 6.92 -4.40 -6.95
C LEU A 212 8.36 -4.72 -7.35
N ASN A 213 9.09 -5.51 -6.56
CA ASN A 213 10.42 -6.00 -6.92
C ASN A 213 10.38 -7.11 -7.99
N ILE A 214 9.36 -7.95 -8.01
CA ILE A 214 9.11 -8.88 -9.12
C ILE A 214 8.87 -8.08 -10.40
N ARG A 215 8.08 -7.01 -10.36
CA ARG A 215 7.90 -6.12 -11.53
C ARG A 215 9.22 -5.50 -12.01
N ARG A 216 10.10 -5.09 -11.09
CA ARG A 216 11.44 -4.57 -11.44
C ARG A 216 12.27 -5.61 -12.20
N ASP A 217 12.27 -6.86 -11.75
CA ASP A 217 12.91 -7.96 -12.50
C ASP A 217 12.27 -8.16 -13.88
N GLN A 218 10.95 -8.28 -13.93
CA GLN A 218 10.23 -8.51 -15.18
C GLN A 218 10.52 -7.42 -16.22
N VAL A 219 10.51 -6.15 -15.81
CA VAL A 219 10.78 -5.04 -16.73
C VAL A 219 12.25 -4.92 -17.10
N LEU A 220 13.16 -4.93 -16.12
CA LEU A 220 14.57 -4.58 -16.35
C LEU A 220 15.40 -5.75 -16.86
N MET A 221 15.10 -6.98 -16.40
CA MET A 221 15.87 -8.18 -16.77
C MET A 221 15.22 -8.92 -17.93
N ASN A 222 13.90 -9.00 -17.95
CA ASN A 222 13.17 -9.85 -18.88
C ASN A 222 12.44 -9.08 -19.99
N SER A 223 12.38 -7.75 -19.93
CA SER A 223 11.59 -6.92 -20.85
C SER A 223 10.13 -7.40 -20.96
N SER A 224 9.59 -7.93 -19.86
CA SER A 224 8.25 -8.51 -19.74
C SER A 224 7.35 -7.58 -18.93
N PHE A 225 6.27 -7.11 -19.55
CA PHE A 225 5.26 -6.24 -18.94
C PHE A 225 4.01 -6.17 -19.84
N PRO A 226 2.84 -5.80 -19.29
CA PRO A 226 1.62 -5.60 -20.06
C PRO A 226 1.85 -4.64 -21.23
N HIS A 227 1.47 -5.06 -22.44
CA HIS A 227 1.81 -4.37 -23.68
C HIS A 227 1.29 -2.92 -23.73
N GLU A 228 0.19 -2.64 -23.04
CA GLU A 228 -0.43 -1.32 -22.92
C GLU A 228 0.49 -0.31 -22.22
N LEU A 229 1.32 -0.76 -21.27
CA LEU A 229 2.28 0.09 -20.56
C LEU A 229 3.38 0.64 -21.47
N LYS A 230 3.63 -0.01 -22.61
CA LYS A 230 4.64 0.45 -23.58
C LYS A 230 4.37 1.88 -24.02
N ALA A 231 3.10 2.25 -24.21
CA ALA A 231 2.74 3.59 -24.63
C ALA A 231 3.14 4.64 -23.56
N ALA A 232 2.88 4.34 -22.28
CA ALA A 232 3.25 5.20 -21.18
C ALA A 232 4.78 5.33 -21.03
N PHE A 233 5.53 4.24 -21.17
CA PHE A 233 7.01 4.27 -21.14
C PHE A 233 7.57 5.11 -22.28
N THR A 234 7.17 4.85 -23.52
CA THR A 234 7.63 5.64 -24.68
C THR A 234 7.27 7.12 -24.54
N GLY A 235 6.10 7.44 -23.98
CA GLY A 235 5.72 8.82 -23.69
C GLY A 235 6.64 9.49 -22.67
N MET A 236 6.96 8.79 -21.58
CA MET A 236 7.87 9.31 -20.56
C MET A 236 9.29 9.48 -21.09
N GLU A 237 9.80 8.53 -21.87
CA GLU A 237 11.13 8.60 -22.50
C GLU A 237 11.24 9.75 -23.51
N ARG A 238 10.24 9.92 -24.38
CA ARG A 238 10.35 10.86 -25.52
C ARG A 238 9.78 12.24 -25.25
N ASN A 239 8.72 12.31 -24.44
CA ASN A 239 7.93 13.52 -24.23
C ASN A 239 7.89 13.91 -22.74
N ALA A 240 8.62 13.21 -21.87
CA ALA A 240 8.66 13.45 -20.44
C ALA A 240 7.27 13.33 -19.75
N ASN A 241 6.30 12.64 -20.36
CA ASN A 241 4.97 12.39 -19.80
C ASN A 241 4.31 11.11 -20.34
N PRO A 242 3.52 10.38 -19.52
CA PRO A 242 2.94 9.11 -19.93
C PRO A 242 1.74 9.24 -20.91
N TRP A 243 1.21 10.45 -21.14
CA TRP A 243 0.12 10.71 -22.10
C TRP A 243 0.59 10.79 -23.57
N GLN A 244 1.90 10.68 -23.83
CA GLN A 244 2.49 10.89 -25.16
C GLN A 244 2.19 12.28 -25.78
N MET A 245 1.89 13.28 -24.95
CA MET A 245 1.55 14.61 -25.43
C MET A 245 2.79 15.47 -25.65
N THR A 246 2.79 16.26 -26.71
CA THR A 246 3.83 17.29 -27.00
C THR A 246 3.27 18.70 -26.97
N SER A 247 2.00 18.86 -26.58
CA SER A 247 1.34 20.16 -26.48
C SER A 247 1.93 21.00 -25.35
N ASP A 248 1.74 22.31 -25.44
CA ASP A 248 2.16 23.25 -24.40
C ASP A 248 1.52 22.89 -23.04
N ARG A 249 2.36 22.78 -22.01
CA ARG A 249 1.95 22.43 -20.64
C ARG A 249 1.19 23.56 -19.95
N LEU A 250 1.19 24.78 -20.49
CA LEU A 250 0.46 25.93 -19.96
C LEU A 250 -0.91 26.17 -20.60
N GLU A 251 -1.36 25.30 -21.52
CA GLU A 251 -2.69 25.44 -22.15
C GLU A 251 -3.83 25.53 -21.12
N TRP A 252 -3.75 24.77 -20.03
CA TRP A 252 -4.77 24.76 -18.98
C TRP A 252 -4.98 26.14 -18.33
N ALA A 253 -3.93 26.97 -18.27
CA ALA A 253 -3.93 28.27 -17.62
C ALA A 253 -4.51 29.38 -18.50
N LYS A 254 -4.60 29.20 -19.83
CA LYS A 254 -5.04 30.25 -20.77
C LYS A 254 -6.48 30.73 -20.55
N SER A 255 -7.31 29.91 -19.92
CA SER A 255 -8.71 30.24 -19.61
C SER A 255 -8.89 31.00 -18.29
N LEU A 256 -7.81 31.20 -17.51
CA LEU A 256 -7.87 31.94 -16.26
C LEU A 256 -7.92 33.46 -16.52
N PRO A 257 -8.64 34.23 -15.69
CA PRO A 257 -8.72 35.69 -15.83
C PRO A 257 -7.47 36.43 -15.32
N PHE A 258 -6.42 35.69 -14.93
CA PHE A 258 -5.15 36.21 -14.44
C PHE A 258 -4.00 35.40 -15.05
N LYS A 259 -2.80 36.00 -15.07
CA LYS A 259 -1.60 35.33 -15.57
C LYS A 259 -1.05 34.37 -14.51
N VAL A 260 -0.74 33.14 -14.92
CA VAL A 260 0.08 32.20 -14.15
C VAL A 260 1.52 32.35 -14.61
N SER A 261 2.39 32.89 -13.75
CA SER A 261 3.80 33.12 -14.08
C SER A 261 4.62 31.85 -13.99
N THR A 262 5.60 31.70 -14.90
CA THR A 262 6.62 30.66 -14.74
C THR A 262 7.72 31.09 -13.77
N VAL A 263 8.57 30.14 -13.34
CA VAL A 263 9.73 30.44 -12.49
C VAL A 263 10.75 31.37 -13.16
N GLU A 264 10.83 31.39 -14.49
CA GLU A 264 11.68 32.33 -15.23
C GLU A 264 11.09 33.74 -15.25
N GLU A 265 9.77 33.86 -15.30
CA GLU A 265 9.07 35.14 -15.29
C GLU A 265 8.97 35.73 -13.88
N ASN A 266 8.96 34.88 -12.86
CA ASN A 266 8.88 35.25 -11.45
C ASN A 266 9.86 34.42 -10.61
N PRO A 267 11.17 34.77 -10.60
CA PRO A 267 12.18 34.04 -9.83
C PRO A 267 12.07 34.23 -8.31
N ASP A 268 11.37 35.28 -7.86
CA ASP A 268 11.18 35.61 -6.44
C ASP A 268 9.95 34.90 -5.83
N PHE A 269 9.46 33.81 -6.43
CA PHE A 269 8.29 33.08 -5.96
C PHE A 269 8.46 32.52 -4.53
N ASP A 270 7.38 32.43 -3.77
CA ASP A 270 7.36 31.84 -2.42
C ASP A 270 6.92 30.38 -2.43
N LEU A 271 6.12 30.00 -3.42
CA LEU A 271 5.52 28.68 -3.56
C LEU A 271 5.67 28.18 -5.00
N LEU A 272 6.26 27.00 -5.17
CA LEU A 272 6.24 26.31 -6.44
C LEU A 272 4.98 25.46 -6.54
N TYR A 273 4.15 25.71 -7.56
CA TYR A 273 3.03 24.84 -7.87
C TYR A 273 3.46 23.77 -8.88
N TRP A 274 3.58 22.53 -8.41
CA TRP A 274 3.82 21.35 -9.24
C TRP A 274 2.49 20.90 -9.86
N VAL A 275 2.31 21.20 -11.14
CA VAL A 275 1.06 20.93 -11.88
C VAL A 275 0.92 19.44 -12.14
N GLY A 276 2.01 18.80 -12.54
CA GLY A 276 2.09 17.39 -12.92
C GLY A 276 1.48 17.10 -14.29
N CYS A 277 1.71 15.88 -14.78
CA CYS A 277 1.24 15.47 -16.11
C CYS A 277 -0.29 15.47 -16.26
N ALA A 278 -1.01 14.99 -15.24
CA ALA A 278 -2.47 14.99 -15.29
C ALA A 278 -3.01 16.42 -15.39
N GLY A 279 -2.56 17.34 -14.53
CA GLY A 279 -2.99 18.74 -14.54
C GLY A 279 -2.66 19.46 -15.86
N ALA A 280 -1.61 19.04 -16.56
CA ALA A 280 -1.24 19.59 -17.86
C ALA A 280 -2.09 19.03 -19.01
N PHE A 281 -2.39 17.72 -19.02
CA PHE A 281 -2.88 17.04 -20.23
C PHE A 281 -4.25 16.35 -20.12
N ASP A 282 -4.71 16.03 -18.91
CA ASP A 282 -6.03 15.41 -18.70
C ASP A 282 -7.10 16.50 -18.47
N PRO A 283 -8.17 16.58 -19.30
CA PRO A 283 -9.15 17.67 -19.19
C PRO A 283 -9.83 17.79 -17.82
N SER A 284 -10.06 16.67 -17.12
CA SER A 284 -10.66 16.69 -15.78
C SER A 284 -9.67 17.24 -14.76
N ALA A 285 -8.40 16.83 -14.85
CA ALA A 285 -7.35 17.32 -13.97
C ALA A 285 -6.92 18.77 -14.27
N GLN A 286 -7.10 19.25 -15.50
CA GLN A 286 -6.91 20.68 -15.83
C GLN A 286 -7.92 21.57 -15.08
N ALA A 287 -9.14 21.09 -14.81
CA ALA A 287 -10.10 21.82 -13.98
C ALA A 287 -9.61 21.96 -12.54
N ILE A 288 -9.05 20.88 -11.99
CA ILE A 288 -8.39 20.88 -10.67
C ILE A 288 -7.23 21.88 -10.65
N ALA A 289 -6.38 21.89 -11.69
CA ALA A 289 -5.25 22.80 -11.76
C ALA A 289 -5.67 24.27 -11.79
N ARG A 290 -6.71 24.60 -12.57
CA ARG A 290 -7.33 25.93 -12.58
C ARG A 290 -7.91 26.32 -11.24
N ALA A 291 -8.57 25.39 -10.54
CA ALA A 291 -9.14 25.64 -9.22
C ALA A 291 -8.05 25.97 -8.19
N ILE A 292 -6.97 25.19 -8.16
CA ILE A 292 -5.81 25.46 -7.29
C ILE A 292 -5.22 26.84 -7.60
N ALA A 293 -4.93 27.14 -8.87
CA ALA A 293 -4.39 28.44 -9.27
C ALA A 293 -5.33 29.61 -8.89
N THR A 294 -6.64 29.42 -9.02
CA THR A 294 -7.66 30.42 -8.63
C THR A 294 -7.62 30.69 -7.13
N VAL A 295 -7.53 29.64 -6.30
CA VAL A 295 -7.38 29.79 -4.85
C VAL A 295 -6.07 30.51 -4.51
N LEU A 296 -4.95 30.13 -5.11
CA LEU A 296 -3.65 30.77 -4.85
C LEU A 296 -3.67 32.26 -5.21
N ASN A 297 -4.25 32.62 -6.36
CA ASN A 297 -4.40 34.00 -6.79
C ASN A 297 -5.32 34.80 -5.84
N ALA A 298 -6.47 34.25 -5.47
CA ALA A 298 -7.40 34.88 -4.53
C ALA A 298 -6.79 35.09 -3.13
N ALA A 299 -5.92 34.18 -2.70
CA ALA A 299 -5.18 34.25 -1.44
C ALA A 299 -4.00 35.25 -1.46
N GLY A 300 -3.68 35.83 -2.63
CA GLY A 300 -2.50 36.68 -2.82
C GLY A 300 -1.19 35.91 -2.60
N VAL A 301 -1.15 34.61 -2.89
CA VAL A 301 0.07 33.82 -2.79
C VAL A 301 0.96 34.12 -4.00
N ASN A 302 2.22 34.47 -3.75
CA ASN A 302 3.23 34.63 -4.79
C ASN A 302 3.73 33.24 -5.25
N PHE A 303 3.02 32.65 -6.22
CA PHE A 303 3.34 31.32 -6.75
C PHE A 303 3.88 31.39 -8.18
N ALA A 304 4.64 30.35 -8.56
CA ALA A 304 5.08 30.13 -9.93
C ALA A 304 4.90 28.65 -10.32
N VAL A 305 4.95 28.35 -11.62
CA VAL A 305 4.95 27.00 -12.18
C VAL A 305 6.21 26.78 -13.03
N LEU A 306 6.61 25.52 -13.23
CA LEU A 306 7.73 25.19 -14.13
C LEU A 306 7.36 25.31 -15.63
N GLY A 307 6.06 25.35 -15.96
CA GLY A 307 5.59 25.45 -17.34
C GLY A 307 6.09 24.28 -18.19
N ASN A 308 6.67 24.58 -19.36
CA ASN A 308 7.19 23.57 -20.28
C ASN A 308 8.47 22.87 -19.81
N ASN A 309 9.12 23.39 -18.76
CA ASN A 309 10.27 22.73 -18.14
C ASN A 309 9.85 21.58 -17.21
N GLU A 310 8.57 21.51 -16.79
CA GLU A 310 8.10 20.44 -15.91
C GLU A 310 8.02 19.09 -16.64
N SER A 311 8.46 18.02 -15.96
CA SER A 311 8.33 16.65 -16.46
C SER A 311 7.49 15.77 -15.51
N CYS A 312 7.19 14.53 -15.91
CA CYS A 312 6.60 13.54 -15.00
C CYS A 312 7.55 13.26 -13.84
N THR A 313 7.01 12.99 -12.65
CA THR A 313 7.82 12.58 -11.49
C THR A 313 8.42 11.18 -11.63
N GLY A 314 8.05 10.43 -12.67
CA GLY A 314 8.47 9.05 -12.87
C GLY A 314 7.69 8.01 -12.04
N ASP A 315 6.67 8.40 -11.25
CA ASP A 315 5.89 7.47 -10.41
C ASP A 315 5.38 6.26 -11.21
N VAL A 316 4.80 6.49 -12.40
CA VAL A 316 4.30 5.42 -13.27
C VAL A 316 5.41 4.42 -13.63
N ALA A 317 6.58 4.92 -14.02
CA ALA A 317 7.73 4.08 -14.34
C ALA A 317 8.16 3.24 -13.13
N ARG A 318 8.30 3.88 -11.96
CA ARG A 318 8.71 3.23 -10.71
C ARG A 318 7.72 2.13 -10.28
N ARG A 319 6.42 2.41 -10.33
CA ARG A 319 5.37 1.42 -9.95
C ARG A 319 5.17 0.30 -10.95
N ALA A 320 5.52 0.53 -12.21
CA ALA A 320 5.53 -0.50 -13.23
C ALA A 320 6.80 -1.36 -13.19
N GLY A 321 7.85 -0.96 -12.46
CA GLY A 321 9.12 -1.68 -12.38
C GLY A 321 10.21 -1.15 -13.32
N ASN A 322 9.93 -0.11 -14.12
CA ASN A 322 10.93 0.55 -14.96
C ASN A 322 11.77 1.53 -14.12
N GLU A 323 12.63 0.98 -13.26
CA GLU A 323 13.43 1.75 -12.31
C GLU A 323 14.47 2.63 -13.01
N TYR A 324 15.00 2.22 -14.16
CA TYR A 324 15.98 3.01 -14.91
C TYR A 324 15.34 4.29 -15.45
N LEU A 325 14.17 4.18 -16.09
CA LEU A 325 13.42 5.36 -16.55
C LEU A 325 13.02 6.26 -15.38
N PHE A 326 12.60 5.68 -14.25
CA PHE A 326 12.34 6.48 -13.05
C PHE A 326 13.60 7.23 -12.61
N PHE A 327 14.76 6.56 -12.56
CA PHE A 327 16.02 7.16 -12.13
C PHE A 327 16.41 8.35 -13.00
N GLU A 328 16.35 8.22 -14.33
CA GLU A 328 16.64 9.32 -15.26
C GLU A 328 15.70 10.52 -15.03
N MET A 329 14.40 10.26 -14.91
CA MET A 329 13.41 11.32 -14.65
C MET A 329 13.60 11.98 -13.28
N ALA A 330 13.94 11.19 -12.25
CA ALA A 330 14.19 11.70 -10.91
C ALA A 330 15.41 12.62 -10.89
N GLN A 331 16.53 12.19 -11.48
CA GLN A 331 17.75 13.00 -11.57
C GLN A 331 17.51 14.32 -12.31
N ALA A 332 16.86 14.27 -13.48
CA ALA A 332 16.56 15.48 -14.25
C ALA A 332 15.64 16.45 -13.50
N ASN A 333 14.62 15.93 -12.80
CA ASN A 333 13.73 16.76 -11.99
C ASN A 333 14.43 17.35 -10.77
N ILE A 334 15.30 16.60 -10.11
CA ILE A 334 16.07 17.08 -8.96
C ILE A 334 17.00 18.21 -9.39
N GLU A 335 17.72 18.04 -10.51
CA GLU A 335 18.58 19.08 -11.07
C GLU A 335 17.78 20.35 -11.38
N LEU A 336 16.64 20.21 -12.06
CA LEU A 336 15.77 21.35 -12.37
C LEU A 336 15.25 22.03 -11.10
N LEU A 337 14.68 21.29 -10.15
CA LEU A 337 14.14 21.81 -8.90
C LEU A 337 15.21 22.56 -8.09
N ASN A 338 16.43 22.03 -8.04
CA ASN A 338 17.55 22.69 -7.36
C ASN A 338 17.99 23.95 -8.10
N SER A 339 18.03 23.93 -9.44
CA SER A 339 18.41 25.11 -10.24
C SER A 339 17.47 26.31 -10.06
N VAL A 340 16.20 26.06 -9.73
CA VAL A 340 15.19 27.10 -9.48
C VAL A 340 15.02 27.41 -7.98
N GLY A 341 15.86 26.84 -7.11
CA GLY A 341 15.84 27.07 -5.67
C GLY A 341 14.62 26.48 -4.95
N ALA A 342 13.98 25.45 -5.51
CA ALA A 342 12.78 24.85 -4.92
C ALA A 342 13.07 24.10 -3.60
N ASP A 343 14.32 23.71 -3.34
CA ASP A 343 14.81 23.13 -2.09
C ASP A 343 14.70 24.11 -0.89
N GLN A 344 14.70 25.42 -1.17
CA GLN A 344 14.56 26.47 -0.16
C GLN A 344 13.12 26.99 -0.01
N LYS A 345 12.18 26.41 -0.76
CA LYS A 345 10.79 26.87 -0.88
C LYS A 345 9.83 25.73 -0.56
N ARG A 346 8.54 26.05 -0.55
CA ARG A 346 7.47 25.04 -0.45
C ARG A 346 7.06 24.64 -1.86
N ILE A 347 6.81 23.35 -2.08
CA ILE A 347 6.20 22.82 -3.29
C ILE A 347 4.79 22.37 -2.94
N VAL A 348 3.78 22.79 -3.71
CA VAL A 348 2.43 22.25 -3.61
C VAL A 348 2.15 21.36 -4.80
N ALA A 349 1.66 20.14 -4.54
CA ALA A 349 1.29 19.17 -5.57
C ALA A 349 -0.23 18.94 -5.60
N SER A 350 -0.80 18.95 -6.81
CA SER A 350 -2.21 18.57 -7.02
C SER A 350 -2.47 17.10 -6.79
N CYS A 351 -1.46 16.26 -7.01
CA CYS A 351 -1.56 14.82 -7.01
C CYS A 351 -0.78 14.22 -5.83
N PRO A 352 -1.38 13.31 -5.03
CA PRO A 352 -0.67 12.66 -3.93
C PRO A 352 0.44 11.71 -4.39
N HIS A 353 0.43 11.25 -5.64
CA HIS A 353 1.56 10.50 -6.21
C HIS A 353 2.78 11.42 -6.38
N CYS A 354 2.58 12.64 -6.89
CA CYS A 354 3.66 13.63 -7.00
C CYS A 354 4.15 14.08 -5.62
N LEU A 355 3.23 14.27 -4.66
CA LEU A 355 3.59 14.50 -3.25
C LEU A 355 4.52 13.39 -2.73
N HIS A 356 4.16 12.13 -2.95
CA HIS A 356 4.94 11.00 -2.47
C HIS A 356 6.31 10.92 -3.16
N THR A 357 6.35 11.00 -4.48
CA THR A 357 7.61 10.83 -5.22
C THR A 357 8.58 11.97 -4.96
N ILE A 358 8.13 13.23 -4.98
CA ILE A 358 9.00 14.40 -4.75
C ILE A 358 9.35 14.55 -3.28
N GLY A 359 8.35 14.41 -2.39
CA GLY A 359 8.53 14.65 -0.96
C GLY A 359 9.16 13.48 -0.20
N GLN A 360 9.02 12.26 -0.74
CA GLN A 360 9.62 11.06 -0.17
C GLN A 360 10.73 10.56 -1.11
N GLU A 361 10.41 9.96 -2.23
CA GLU A 361 11.37 9.11 -2.95
C GLU A 361 12.62 9.84 -3.49
N TYR A 362 12.50 11.10 -3.90
CA TYR A 362 13.65 11.89 -4.38
C TYR A 362 14.76 12.07 -3.33
N ALA A 363 14.45 11.95 -2.03
CA ALA A 363 15.46 12.07 -0.98
C ALA A 363 16.53 10.97 -1.05
N ASP A 364 16.17 9.78 -1.56
CA ASP A 364 17.13 8.67 -1.77
C ASP A 364 18.12 8.97 -2.91
N PHE A 365 17.83 10.01 -3.70
CA PHE A 365 18.62 10.48 -4.84
C PHE A 365 19.18 11.90 -4.64
N GLY A 366 19.13 12.41 -3.40
CA GLY A 366 19.66 13.73 -3.03
C GLY A 366 18.68 14.91 -3.12
N GLY A 367 17.46 14.70 -3.60
CA GLY A 367 16.42 15.72 -3.70
C GLY A 367 15.58 15.82 -2.43
N ASN A 368 15.84 16.83 -1.59
CA ASN A 368 15.12 17.03 -0.33
C ASN A 368 14.23 18.27 -0.43
N TYR A 369 12.91 18.07 -0.45
CA TYR A 369 11.94 19.15 -0.68
C TYR A 369 10.84 19.18 0.37
N THR A 370 10.36 20.39 0.70
CA THR A 370 9.15 20.55 1.51
C THR A 370 7.93 20.51 0.60
N VAL A 371 7.32 19.33 0.46
CA VAL A 371 6.18 19.11 -0.44
C VAL A 371 4.88 18.96 0.35
N LEU A 372 3.83 19.62 -0.14
CA LEU A 372 2.51 19.61 0.46
C LEU A 372 1.49 19.14 -0.56
N HIS A 373 0.50 18.40 -0.09
CA HIS A 373 -0.69 18.19 -0.88
C HIS A 373 -1.52 19.47 -0.93
N HIS A 374 -2.18 19.73 -2.06
CA HIS A 374 -3.03 20.92 -2.21
C HIS A 374 -4.06 21.05 -1.08
N THR A 375 -4.65 19.94 -0.58
CA THR A 375 -5.63 20.01 0.53
C THR A 375 -5.04 20.54 1.84
N GLN A 376 -3.76 20.27 2.13
CA GLN A 376 -3.07 20.83 3.29
C GLN A 376 -2.93 22.34 3.13
N LEU A 377 -2.50 22.79 1.96
CA LEU A 377 -2.35 24.21 1.66
C LEU A 377 -3.70 24.95 1.69
N LEU A 378 -4.76 24.38 1.10
CA LEU A 378 -6.09 24.97 1.15
C LEU A 378 -6.56 25.19 2.58
N THR A 379 -6.37 24.19 3.44
CA THR A 379 -6.72 24.25 4.86
C THR A 379 -5.94 25.34 5.59
N GLU A 380 -4.64 25.47 5.32
CA GLU A 380 -3.81 26.55 5.87
C GLU A 380 -4.28 27.95 5.41
N LEU A 381 -4.61 28.10 4.13
CA LEU A 381 -5.05 29.38 3.57
C LEU A 381 -6.41 29.81 4.10
N ILE A 382 -7.33 28.87 4.30
CA ILE A 382 -8.65 29.15 4.91
C ILE A 382 -8.47 29.43 6.40
N GLY A 383 -7.73 28.59 7.13
CA GLY A 383 -7.50 28.73 8.57
C GLY A 383 -6.76 30.02 8.96
N SER A 384 -5.85 30.50 8.11
CA SER A 384 -5.16 31.80 8.29
C SER A 384 -6.00 33.01 7.86
N GLY A 385 -7.19 32.79 7.29
CA GLY A 385 -8.07 33.85 6.81
C GLY A 385 -7.62 34.53 5.51
N LYS A 386 -6.60 33.99 4.82
CA LYS A 386 -6.18 34.44 3.48
C LYS A 386 -7.26 34.16 2.43
N ILE A 387 -8.02 33.09 2.62
CA ILE A 387 -9.24 32.80 1.87
C ILE A 387 -10.44 32.87 2.79
N LYS A 388 -11.48 33.58 2.35
CA LYS A 388 -12.77 33.62 3.05
C LYS A 388 -13.81 32.90 2.20
N LEU A 389 -14.39 31.86 2.77
CA LEU A 389 -15.40 31.07 2.10
C LEU A 389 -16.80 31.62 2.41
N SER A 390 -17.68 31.56 1.42
CA SER A 390 -19.11 31.67 1.62
C SER A 390 -19.62 30.28 1.97
N PRO A 391 -20.19 30.06 3.17
CA PRO A 391 -20.74 28.76 3.56
C PRO A 391 -22.04 28.43 2.80
N SER A 392 -22.26 29.01 1.62
CA SER A 392 -23.49 28.88 0.83
C SER A 392 -23.55 27.58 0.02
N LEU A 393 -22.55 26.70 0.12
CA LEU A 393 -22.63 25.36 -0.43
C LEU A 393 -23.37 24.45 0.57
N ASP A 394 -24.69 24.57 0.63
CA ASP A 394 -25.52 23.58 1.29
C ASP A 394 -25.50 22.28 0.47
N GLY A 395 -24.92 21.21 1.02
CA GLY A 395 -24.81 19.94 0.31
C GLY A 395 -24.19 18.82 1.14
N ARG A 396 -24.58 17.58 0.83
CA ARG A 396 -23.99 16.38 1.44
C ARG A 396 -22.87 15.89 0.54
N VAL A 397 -21.69 15.71 1.12
CA VAL A 397 -20.49 15.25 0.42
C VAL A 397 -19.98 13.97 1.07
N THR A 398 -19.47 13.03 0.29
CA THR A 398 -18.62 11.95 0.79
C THR A 398 -17.22 12.13 0.25
N PHE A 399 -16.19 11.71 0.99
CA PHE A 399 -14.79 11.86 0.55
C PHE A 399 -14.16 10.50 0.29
N HIS A 400 -13.50 10.33 -0.86
CA HIS A 400 -12.62 9.19 -1.10
C HIS A 400 -11.20 9.53 -0.66
N ASP A 401 -10.69 8.85 0.37
CA ASP A 401 -9.30 8.93 0.80
C ASP A 401 -8.38 8.25 -0.24
N PRO A 402 -7.55 9.03 -0.99
CA PRO A 402 -6.58 8.45 -1.92
C PRO A 402 -5.51 7.71 -1.13
N CYS A 403 -5.11 6.51 -1.59
CA CYS A 403 -4.12 5.72 -0.86
C CYS A 403 -2.79 6.47 -0.70
N TYR A 404 -2.32 7.14 -1.75
CA TYR A 404 -1.06 7.91 -1.71
C TYR A 404 -1.13 9.13 -0.80
N LEU A 405 -2.32 9.68 -0.50
CA LEU A 405 -2.46 10.78 0.45
C LEU A 405 -2.52 10.24 1.89
N GLY A 406 -3.40 9.24 2.10
CA GLY A 406 -3.67 8.65 3.40
C GLY A 406 -2.64 7.61 3.82
N ARG A 407 -2.76 6.37 3.35
CA ARG A 407 -1.89 5.26 3.80
C ARG A 407 -0.40 5.52 3.57
N HIS A 408 -0.03 6.13 2.45
CA HIS A 408 1.38 6.36 2.13
C HIS A 408 1.98 7.57 2.87
N ASN A 409 1.21 8.67 3.07
CA ASN A 409 1.75 9.92 3.61
C ASN A 409 1.08 10.41 4.92
N GLY A 410 0.12 9.66 5.47
CA GLY A 410 -0.52 9.95 6.75
C GLY A 410 -1.49 11.13 6.74
N ILE A 411 -1.87 11.67 5.58
CA ILE A 411 -2.70 12.87 5.48
C ILE A 411 -4.17 12.47 5.34
N TYR A 412 -4.94 12.66 6.41
CA TYR A 412 -6.37 12.33 6.43
C TYR A 412 -7.26 13.52 6.76
N ASP A 413 -6.82 14.41 7.64
CA ASP A 413 -7.74 15.41 8.21
C ASP A 413 -7.88 16.65 7.32
N SER A 414 -6.82 17.11 6.65
CA SER A 414 -6.87 18.34 5.82
C SER A 414 -7.96 18.35 4.74
N PRO A 415 -8.20 17.27 3.95
CA PRO A 415 -9.32 17.25 3.01
C PRO A 415 -10.68 17.44 3.69
N ARG A 416 -10.86 16.86 4.87
CA ARG A 416 -12.11 16.92 5.65
C ARG A 416 -12.32 18.30 6.24
N GLU A 417 -11.26 18.91 6.76
CA GLU A 417 -11.27 20.27 7.30
C GLU A 417 -11.63 21.28 6.21
N ALA A 418 -11.02 21.18 5.02
CA ALA A 418 -11.34 22.03 3.88
C ALA A 418 -12.82 21.90 3.45
N LEU A 419 -13.35 20.67 3.38
CA LEU A 419 -14.76 20.44 3.04
C LEU A 419 -15.71 20.99 4.10
N ALA A 420 -15.40 20.81 5.39
CA ALA A 420 -16.20 21.33 6.49
C ALA A 420 -16.21 22.87 6.51
N GLN A 421 -15.05 23.50 6.27
CA GLN A 421 -14.94 24.96 6.20
C GLN A 421 -15.68 25.56 4.98
N ALA A 422 -15.86 24.79 3.91
CA ALA A 422 -16.71 25.15 2.77
C ALA A 422 -18.22 25.08 3.08
N GLY A 423 -18.62 24.62 4.26
CA GLY A 423 -20.03 24.53 4.70
C GLY A 423 -20.70 23.20 4.36
N LEU A 424 -19.96 22.20 3.86
CA LEU A 424 -20.52 20.92 3.46
C LEU A 424 -20.69 19.95 4.64
N ILE A 425 -21.72 19.10 4.56
CA ILE A 425 -21.94 18.00 5.52
C ILE A 425 -21.24 16.75 4.99
N LEU A 426 -20.17 16.33 5.67
CA LEU A 426 -19.42 15.12 5.32
C LEU A 426 -20.13 13.85 5.81
N LEU A 427 -20.51 12.99 4.86
CA LEU A 427 -21.01 11.63 5.08
C LEU A 427 -19.87 10.65 4.78
N GLU A 428 -19.27 10.08 5.81
CA GLU A 428 -18.16 9.15 5.64
C GLU A 428 -18.60 7.79 5.09
N MET A 429 -17.81 7.25 4.17
CA MET A 429 -17.90 5.84 3.79
C MET A 429 -17.40 4.96 4.95
N ASN A 430 -17.97 3.77 5.11
CA ASN A 430 -17.56 2.81 6.16
C ASN A 430 -16.06 2.50 6.14
N ARG A 431 -15.50 2.31 4.94
CA ARG A 431 -14.07 2.16 4.70
C ARG A 431 -13.48 3.53 4.36
N SER A 432 -12.93 4.21 5.36
CA SER A 432 -12.27 5.52 5.22
C SER A 432 -10.94 5.55 5.97
N LYS A 433 -10.20 6.65 5.81
CA LYS A 433 -8.85 6.85 6.34
C LYS A 433 -7.91 5.69 5.96
N SER A 434 -7.16 5.11 6.90
CA SER A 434 -6.24 3.99 6.63
C SER A 434 -6.96 2.75 6.07
N ASN A 435 -8.25 2.59 6.39
CA ASN A 435 -9.09 1.49 5.90
C ASN A 435 -9.74 1.75 4.53
N SER A 436 -9.46 2.88 3.88
CA SER A 436 -10.06 3.25 2.58
C SER A 436 -9.82 2.20 1.49
N PHE A 437 -10.83 1.93 0.66
CA PHE A 437 -10.68 1.03 -0.47
C PHE A 437 -10.10 1.75 -1.69
N CYS A 438 -9.25 1.07 -2.46
CA CYS A 438 -8.53 1.67 -3.59
C CYS A 438 -9.48 2.11 -4.72
N CYS A 439 -9.15 3.17 -5.44
CA CYS A 439 -9.87 3.58 -6.65
C CYS A 439 -9.50 2.77 -7.90
N GLY A 440 -8.41 1.99 -7.85
CA GLY A 440 -7.95 1.14 -8.96
C GLY A 440 -6.81 1.71 -9.82
N ALA A 441 -6.45 3.00 -9.72
CA ALA A 441 -5.46 3.60 -10.63
C ALA A 441 -3.98 3.41 -10.26
N GLY A 442 -3.65 3.24 -8.97
CA GLY A 442 -2.27 3.13 -8.49
C GLY A 442 -1.54 1.92 -9.07
N GLY A 443 -0.23 1.77 -8.85
CA GLY A 443 0.49 0.59 -9.35
C GLY A 443 0.58 0.53 -10.87
N ALA A 444 0.58 1.69 -11.55
CA ALA A 444 0.51 1.85 -12.99
C ALA A 444 -0.77 1.30 -13.68
N GLN A 445 -1.81 0.95 -12.91
CA GLN A 445 -3.03 0.35 -13.46
C GLN A 445 -3.79 1.27 -14.42
N MET A 446 -3.72 2.60 -14.25
CA MET A 446 -4.38 3.56 -15.15
C MET A 446 -3.96 3.44 -16.62
N TRP A 447 -2.82 2.78 -16.90
CA TRP A 447 -2.19 2.69 -18.20
C TRP A 447 -2.35 1.34 -18.89
N LYS A 448 -3.15 0.45 -18.31
CA LYS A 448 -3.45 -0.87 -18.87
C LYS A 448 -4.89 -1.27 -18.54
N GLU A 449 -5.35 -2.32 -19.19
CA GLU A 449 -6.61 -2.94 -18.80
C GLU A 449 -6.49 -3.65 -17.45
N GLU A 450 -7.58 -3.65 -16.70
CA GLU A 450 -7.65 -4.29 -15.40
C GLU A 450 -7.68 -5.82 -15.55
N GLU A 451 -6.96 -6.55 -14.68
CA GLU A 451 -6.91 -8.02 -14.74
C GLU A 451 -8.29 -8.66 -14.57
N HIS A 452 -8.47 -9.86 -15.14
CA HIS A 452 -9.75 -10.56 -15.08
C HIS A 452 -10.22 -10.79 -13.63
N GLY A 453 -11.49 -10.50 -13.37
CA GLY A 453 -12.14 -10.69 -12.07
C GLY A 453 -13.65 -10.53 -12.16
N ALA A 454 -14.32 -10.57 -11.00
CA ALA A 454 -15.77 -10.47 -10.89
C ALA A 454 -16.29 -9.03 -10.99
N GLN A 455 -15.46 -8.03 -10.67
CA GLN A 455 -15.82 -6.61 -10.69
C GLN A 455 -14.58 -5.74 -10.96
N ALA A 456 -14.77 -4.52 -11.49
CA ALA A 456 -13.74 -3.50 -11.51
C ALA A 456 -13.54 -2.87 -10.11
N VAL A 457 -12.30 -2.53 -9.75
CA VAL A 457 -11.97 -1.96 -8.43
C VAL A 457 -12.65 -0.60 -8.20
N ASN A 458 -12.70 0.25 -9.23
CA ASN A 458 -13.32 1.57 -9.15
C ASN A 458 -14.84 1.49 -8.91
N GLU A 459 -15.54 0.55 -9.56
CA GLU A 459 -16.97 0.32 -9.38
C GLU A 459 -17.30 -0.12 -7.95
N ASN A 460 -16.49 -1.00 -7.37
CA ASN A 460 -16.66 -1.42 -5.97
C ASN A 460 -16.55 -0.22 -5.03
N ARG A 461 -15.52 0.62 -5.22
CA ARG A 461 -15.35 1.82 -4.39
C ARG A 461 -16.47 2.82 -4.60
N TYR A 462 -16.88 3.01 -5.85
CA TYR A 462 -17.93 3.95 -6.20
C TYR A 462 -19.29 3.53 -5.62
N ALA A 463 -19.59 2.24 -5.57
CA ALA A 463 -20.80 1.72 -4.92
C ALA A 463 -20.85 2.10 -3.43
N GLU A 464 -19.72 2.07 -2.71
CA GLU A 464 -19.65 2.55 -1.33
C GLU A 464 -19.92 4.05 -1.22
N ALA A 465 -19.37 4.85 -2.14
CA ALA A 465 -19.61 6.29 -2.19
C ALA A 465 -21.09 6.59 -2.41
N LYS A 466 -21.72 5.90 -3.37
CA LYS A 466 -23.15 6.04 -3.68
C LYS A 466 -24.03 5.62 -2.49
N ALA A 467 -23.64 4.57 -1.75
CA ALA A 467 -24.39 4.08 -0.60
C ALA A 467 -24.45 5.08 0.56
N THR A 468 -23.56 6.08 0.62
CA THR A 468 -23.65 7.16 1.62
C THR A 468 -24.87 8.06 1.44
N GLY A 469 -25.43 8.12 0.22
CA GLY A 469 -26.52 9.04 -0.13
C GLY A 469 -26.07 10.51 -0.27
N ALA A 470 -24.77 10.76 -0.37
CA ALA A 470 -24.23 12.08 -0.68
C ALA A 470 -24.53 12.50 -2.14
N ASP A 471 -24.62 13.80 -2.37
CA ASP A 471 -24.89 14.37 -3.71
C ASP A 471 -23.57 14.56 -4.49
N THR A 472 -22.46 14.71 -3.76
CA THR A 472 -21.11 14.91 -4.30
C THR A 472 -20.12 13.89 -3.72
N LEU A 473 -19.30 13.31 -4.57
CA LEU A 473 -18.11 12.55 -4.21
C LEU A 473 -16.88 13.44 -4.36
N ALA A 474 -16.33 13.88 -3.24
CA ALA A 474 -15.09 14.62 -3.18
C ALA A 474 -13.87 13.68 -3.31
N VAL A 475 -12.88 14.11 -4.08
CA VAL A 475 -11.58 13.44 -4.24
C VAL A 475 -10.44 14.43 -3.98
N GLY A 476 -9.24 13.91 -3.74
CA GLY A 476 -8.02 14.71 -3.60
C GLY A 476 -6.88 14.13 -4.43
N CYS A 477 -7.19 13.62 -5.63
CA CYS A 477 -6.23 12.97 -6.50
C CYS A 477 -6.77 12.92 -7.93
N PRO A 478 -6.06 13.46 -8.94
CA PRO A 478 -6.49 13.41 -10.33
C PRO A 478 -6.76 12.00 -10.86
N PHE A 479 -5.97 11.00 -10.46
CA PHE A 479 -6.21 9.61 -10.87
C PHE A 479 -7.48 9.05 -10.23
N CYS A 480 -7.75 9.37 -8.97
CA CYS A 480 -8.99 8.96 -8.31
C CYS A 480 -10.20 9.65 -8.93
N ALA A 481 -10.08 10.93 -9.29
CA ALA A 481 -11.11 11.68 -9.98
C ALA A 481 -11.53 10.97 -11.27
N ARG A 482 -10.57 10.60 -12.11
CA ARG A 482 -10.81 9.87 -13.35
C ARG A 482 -11.49 8.52 -13.11
N MET A 483 -10.89 7.66 -12.29
CA MET A 483 -11.42 6.30 -12.05
C MET A 483 -12.84 6.31 -11.48
N LEU A 484 -13.11 7.21 -10.52
CA LEU A 484 -14.42 7.29 -9.88
C LEU A 484 -15.45 8.01 -10.76
N ASN A 485 -15.02 8.92 -11.64
CA ASN A 485 -15.90 9.51 -12.65
C ASN A 485 -16.26 8.50 -13.76
N ASP A 486 -15.36 7.61 -14.12
CA ASP A 486 -15.65 6.51 -15.05
C ASP A 486 -16.72 5.58 -14.46
N ALA A 487 -16.57 5.18 -13.19
CA ALA A 487 -17.59 4.40 -12.47
C ALA A 487 -18.93 5.17 -12.31
N ASN A 488 -18.86 6.49 -12.05
CA ASN A 488 -20.04 7.36 -12.00
C ASN A 488 -20.78 7.37 -13.35
N THR A 489 -20.05 7.46 -14.45
CA THR A 489 -20.60 7.47 -15.81
C THR A 489 -21.33 6.16 -16.11
N GLN A 490 -20.71 5.03 -15.79
CA GLN A 490 -21.34 3.71 -15.95
C GLN A 490 -22.60 3.53 -15.09
N ALA A 491 -22.62 4.15 -13.91
CA ALA A 491 -23.78 4.16 -13.01
C ALA A 491 -24.88 5.17 -13.40
N GLY A 492 -24.73 5.89 -14.53
CA GLY A 492 -25.70 6.88 -15.01
C GLY A 492 -25.55 8.28 -14.40
N ASN A 493 -24.35 8.63 -13.95
CA ASN A 493 -24.01 9.93 -13.33
C ASN A 493 -24.89 10.38 -12.14
N PRO A 494 -25.17 9.53 -11.14
CA PRO A 494 -26.05 9.92 -10.04
C PRO A 494 -25.40 10.86 -9.02
N MET A 495 -24.07 11.03 -9.05
CA MET A 495 -23.33 11.94 -8.16
C MET A 495 -22.47 12.92 -8.95
N LYS A 496 -22.10 14.05 -8.35
CA LYS A 496 -21.05 14.93 -8.86
C LYS A 496 -19.70 14.46 -8.33
N VAL A 497 -18.74 14.14 -9.20
CA VAL A 497 -17.35 13.86 -8.79
C VAL A 497 -16.55 15.14 -8.93
N LYS A 498 -15.97 15.64 -7.82
CA LYS A 498 -15.21 16.89 -7.79
C LYS A 498 -13.99 16.78 -6.90
N ASP A 499 -12.91 17.44 -7.27
CA ASP A 499 -11.78 17.60 -6.36
C ASP A 499 -12.08 18.62 -5.26
N VAL A 500 -11.44 18.46 -4.09
CA VAL A 500 -11.56 19.42 -2.98
C VAL A 500 -11.18 20.83 -3.40
N ALA A 501 -10.18 21.00 -4.29
CA ALA A 501 -9.80 22.31 -4.80
C ALA A 501 -10.92 22.99 -5.60
N GLU A 502 -11.66 22.24 -6.43
CA GLU A 502 -12.79 22.77 -7.19
C GLU A 502 -13.91 23.25 -6.26
N ILE A 503 -14.23 22.44 -5.24
CA ILE A 503 -15.23 22.78 -4.24
C ILE A 503 -14.83 24.06 -3.48
N VAL A 504 -13.57 24.17 -3.05
CA VAL A 504 -13.08 25.34 -2.33
C VAL A 504 -13.09 26.58 -3.24
N ALA A 505 -12.67 26.45 -4.50
CA ALA A 505 -12.66 27.56 -5.45
C ALA A 505 -14.08 28.10 -5.72
N GLU A 506 -15.08 27.22 -5.83
CA GLU A 506 -16.50 27.60 -5.98
C GLU A 506 -17.07 28.31 -4.73
N ALA A 507 -16.47 28.08 -3.56
CA ALA A 507 -16.90 28.66 -2.29
C ALA A 507 -16.22 30.02 -1.96
N ILE A 508 -15.26 30.50 -2.75
CA ILE A 508 -14.57 31.78 -2.48
C ILE A 508 -15.56 32.96 -2.61
N ARG A 509 -15.49 33.90 -1.66
CA ARG A 509 -16.29 35.15 -1.64
C ARG A 509 -15.74 36.26 -2.53
#